data_AF-A0AAW5SWB3-F1
#
_entry.id   AF-A0AAW5SWB3-F1
#
_cell.length_a   1.000
_cell.length_b   1.000
_cell.length_c   1.000
_cell.angle_alpha   90.00
_cell.angle_beta   90.00
_cell.angle_gamma   90.00
#
_symmetry.space_group_name_H-M   'P 1'
#
loop_
_entity.id
_entity.type
_entity.pdbx_description
1 polymer ?
#
loop_
_entity_poly.entity_id
_entity_poly.type
_entity_poly.pdbx_seq_one_letter_code
_entity_poly.pdbx_strand_id
1 'polypeptide(L)'
;MNKVARTAAALIALHLLVRAILAFGGYFYWDDLILIGRAGTQNLLSPSFLFDDHDGHVMPAAFLVSGAVTRLAPFSWVLAAVSLVVMQLLASLALLRALWVILGWRPVLLIPLTFALFTPLALPGFAWWAAGLNTLPMQAALAWVVGEAVLYVRTGASRHAVAGVLVFLGGLLFFEKAAVIPFVAFAVVALLGYVTGTFSVREVWQRGLRLWVGCLALLVAWIGVYLLVVDQKRWSFDLAMTWDLLSRSFTHGIVPGIVGGPWSWQRWAPASPWATPPVSVMVLGWVVLVAAVAVVLARKRRIWPVLVVALGYAVACQIPIYLMRSSRFTALELAQTLRYLPDLVVVLALLAAVGFCAPNRDSSRALSASPARTAVCVSVAVLFVASSLYSTFTFLKVWQDNPVPAYLNNARASLASTSSAAPLLDQEVDPLILQRVAAPENLASHMFALASPRPEFASATTDLRMFDRTGKLVDAKVTWVRTIVEGPAPKCGFLVQPDEPVVMPLDGPLLPADWTTEINYLANSDGSLTMALAEGPEVKVPVRPGLNRVFVRLPGAGQSISVQANTAALSVCISPGPVGFLAPR
;
A
#
# COMPACT_ATOMS: atom_id res chain seq x y z
N MET A 1 -33.74 2.05 22.31
CA MET A 1 -32.28 1.99 22.06
C MET A 1 -31.52 2.82 23.12
N ASN A 2 -30.50 2.26 23.78
CA ASN A 2 -29.69 2.93 24.81
C ASN A 2 -29.10 4.26 24.27
N LYS A 3 -29.04 5.34 25.08
CA LYS A 3 -28.47 6.65 24.69
C LYS A 3 -27.00 6.54 24.22
N VAL A 4 -26.20 5.71 24.88
CA VAL A 4 -24.79 5.48 24.51
C VAL A 4 -24.70 4.78 23.16
N ALA A 5 -25.54 3.76 22.92
CA ALA A 5 -25.59 3.07 21.64
C ALA A 5 -25.99 3.99 20.48
N ARG A 6 -26.99 4.87 20.69
CA ARG A 6 -27.36 5.91 19.72
C ARG A 6 -26.20 6.86 19.41
N THR A 7 -25.49 7.30 20.44
CA THR A 7 -24.35 8.21 20.27
C THR A 7 -23.20 7.52 19.55
N ALA A 8 -22.90 6.26 19.87
CA ALA A 8 -21.90 5.47 19.17
C ALA A 8 -22.24 5.28 17.69
N ALA A 9 -23.51 4.97 17.37
CA ALA A 9 -23.98 4.87 16.00
C ALA A 9 -23.85 6.20 15.25
N ALA A 10 -24.21 7.32 15.88
CA ALA A 10 -24.05 8.65 15.29
C ALA A 10 -22.58 9.02 15.04
N LEU A 11 -21.67 8.68 15.97
CA LEU A 11 -20.23 8.88 15.79
C LEU A 11 -19.68 8.05 14.63
N ILE A 12 -20.10 6.78 14.51
CA ILE A 12 -19.71 5.93 13.37
C ILE A 12 -20.26 6.48 12.06
N ALA A 13 -21.52 6.93 12.03
CA ALA A 13 -22.10 7.54 10.82
C ALA A 13 -21.35 8.82 10.40
N LEU A 14 -21.04 9.71 11.35
CA LEU A 14 -20.25 10.91 11.10
C LEU A 14 -18.83 10.57 10.61
N HIS A 15 -18.18 9.60 11.25
CA HIS A 15 -16.88 9.10 10.83
C HIS A 15 -16.92 8.55 9.40
N LEU A 16 -17.91 7.73 9.06
CA LEU A 16 -18.05 7.19 7.72
C LEU A 16 -18.32 8.26 6.67
N LEU A 17 -19.07 9.32 7.02
CA LEU A 17 -19.22 10.48 6.13
C LEU A 17 -17.87 11.15 5.87
N VAL A 18 -17.07 11.40 6.91
CA VAL A 18 -15.72 11.98 6.79
C VAL A 18 -14.82 11.08 5.94
N ARG A 19 -14.85 9.77 6.18
CA ARG A 19 -14.06 8.77 5.44
C ARG A 19 -14.53 8.62 4.01
N ALA A 20 -15.82 8.74 3.72
CA ALA A 20 -16.37 8.76 2.38
C ALA A 20 -15.91 10.01 1.61
N ILE A 21 -15.98 11.21 2.21
CA ILE A 21 -15.46 12.44 1.61
C ILE A 21 -13.98 12.27 1.25
N LEU A 22 -13.20 11.66 2.15
CA LEU A 22 -11.78 11.39 1.89
C LEU A 22 -11.57 10.36 0.76
N ALA A 23 -12.28 9.24 0.78
CA ALA A 23 -12.16 8.19 -0.22
C ALA A 23 -12.57 8.70 -1.61
N PHE A 24 -13.74 9.33 -1.75
CA PHE A 24 -14.23 9.86 -3.02
C PHE A 24 -13.52 11.15 -3.47
N GLY A 25 -12.88 11.85 -2.54
CA GLY A 25 -11.98 12.97 -2.86
C GLY A 25 -10.58 12.53 -3.27
N GLY A 26 -10.23 11.26 -3.12
CA GLY A 26 -8.97 10.65 -3.55
C GLY A 26 -9.05 9.97 -4.91
N TYR A 27 -7.96 9.29 -5.27
CA TYR A 27 -7.90 8.44 -6.48
C TYR A 27 -6.81 7.39 -6.33
N PHE A 28 -6.68 6.51 -7.32
CA PHE A 28 -5.62 5.50 -7.38
C PHE A 28 -4.23 6.10 -7.20
N TYR A 29 -3.38 5.34 -6.52
CA TYR A 29 -2.02 5.71 -6.19
C TYR A 29 -1.10 4.48 -6.19
N TRP A 30 0.02 4.59 -6.90
CA TRP A 30 1.17 3.69 -6.80
C TRP A 30 0.80 2.19 -6.88
N ASP A 31 0.84 1.45 -5.76
CA ASP A 31 0.52 0.02 -5.70
C ASP A 31 -0.88 -0.29 -6.25
N ASP A 32 -1.81 0.66 -6.17
CA ASP A 32 -3.13 0.51 -6.76
C ASP A 32 -3.04 0.24 -8.26
N LEU A 33 -2.10 0.89 -8.96
CA LEU A 33 -1.85 0.72 -10.39
C LEU A 33 -1.13 -0.60 -10.69
N ILE A 34 -0.27 -1.07 -9.79
CA ILE A 34 0.38 -2.39 -9.87
C ILE A 34 -0.69 -3.50 -9.77
N LEU A 35 -1.61 -3.38 -8.82
CA LEU A 35 -2.72 -4.32 -8.65
C LEU A 35 -3.65 -4.31 -9.88
N ILE A 36 -3.88 -3.13 -10.47
CA ILE A 36 -4.68 -3.00 -11.70
C ILE A 36 -4.01 -3.73 -12.88
N GLY A 37 -2.72 -3.49 -13.10
CA GLY A 37 -1.97 -4.11 -14.19
C GLY A 37 -1.94 -5.63 -14.07
N ARG A 38 -1.60 -6.15 -12.87
CA ARG A 38 -1.60 -7.60 -12.58
C ARG A 38 -2.96 -8.24 -12.79
N ALA A 39 -4.03 -7.59 -12.35
CA ALA A 39 -5.39 -8.12 -12.55
C ALA A 39 -5.79 -8.19 -14.04
N GLY A 40 -5.18 -7.36 -14.87
CA GLY A 40 -5.35 -7.34 -16.32
C GLY A 40 -4.48 -8.35 -17.07
N THR A 41 -3.29 -8.66 -16.55
CA THR A 41 -2.32 -9.54 -17.23
C THR A 41 -2.33 -10.99 -16.72
N GLN A 42 -2.91 -11.26 -15.54
CA GLN A 42 -2.88 -12.58 -14.91
C GLN A 42 -4.28 -13.13 -14.60
N ASN A 43 -4.40 -14.45 -14.40
CA ASN A 43 -5.66 -15.07 -13.95
C ASN A 43 -5.84 -14.86 -12.43
N LEU A 44 -7.02 -14.38 -12.01
CA LEU A 44 -7.32 -14.05 -10.60
C LEU A 44 -7.22 -15.22 -9.62
N LEU A 45 -7.37 -16.47 -10.10
CA LEU A 45 -7.27 -17.67 -9.27
C LEU A 45 -5.91 -18.38 -9.41
N SER A 46 -4.99 -17.82 -10.21
CA SER A 46 -3.66 -18.39 -10.36
C SER A 46 -2.84 -18.22 -9.07
N PRO A 47 -2.03 -19.22 -8.69
CA PRO A 47 -1.12 -19.09 -7.56
C PRO A 47 -0.15 -17.90 -7.71
N SER A 48 0.32 -17.61 -8.93
CA SER A 48 1.22 -16.48 -9.21
C SER A 48 0.58 -15.11 -8.96
N PHE A 49 -0.74 -15.00 -9.03
CA PHE A 49 -1.46 -13.77 -8.71
C PHE A 49 -1.78 -13.67 -7.21
N LEU A 50 -2.26 -14.77 -6.60
CA LEU A 50 -2.72 -14.76 -5.21
C LEU A 50 -1.56 -14.82 -4.19
N PHE A 51 -0.47 -15.49 -4.55
CA PHE A 51 0.71 -15.67 -3.70
C PHE A 51 1.93 -14.99 -4.34
N ASP A 52 1.73 -13.77 -4.80
CA ASP A 52 2.82 -12.91 -5.24
C ASP A 52 3.57 -12.32 -4.03
N ASP A 53 4.90 -12.19 -4.16
CA ASP A 53 5.70 -11.39 -3.23
C ASP A 53 5.56 -9.90 -3.58
N HIS A 54 4.55 -9.26 -3.00
CA HIS A 54 4.28 -7.85 -3.24
C HIS A 54 5.02 -6.98 -2.23
N ASP A 55 6.30 -6.69 -2.49
CA ASP A 55 7.17 -5.89 -1.59
C ASP A 55 7.22 -6.45 -0.16
N GLY A 56 7.36 -7.78 -0.04
CA GLY A 56 7.43 -8.50 1.23
C GLY A 56 6.08 -8.86 1.86
N HIS A 57 4.97 -8.64 1.13
CA HIS A 57 3.60 -8.93 1.59
C HIS A 57 3.03 -10.21 0.97
N VAL A 58 2.35 -11.01 1.79
CA VAL A 58 1.53 -12.16 1.35
C VAL A 58 0.08 -11.89 1.71
N MET A 59 -0.74 -11.58 0.72
CA MET A 59 -2.09 -11.05 0.91
C MET A 59 -3.10 -11.58 -0.11
N PRO A 60 -3.33 -12.90 -0.20
CA PRO A 60 -4.15 -13.52 -1.24
C PRO A 60 -5.58 -12.99 -1.30
N ALA A 61 -6.21 -12.66 -0.16
CA ALA A 61 -7.55 -12.08 -0.17
C ALA A 61 -7.55 -10.62 -0.65
N ALA A 62 -6.50 -9.84 -0.37
CA ALA A 62 -6.36 -8.48 -0.89
C ALA A 62 -6.19 -8.48 -2.42
N PHE A 63 -5.37 -9.40 -2.95
CA PHE A 63 -5.22 -9.63 -4.39
C PHE A 63 -6.55 -10.05 -5.04
N LEU A 64 -7.25 -11.01 -4.44
CA LEU A 64 -8.53 -11.47 -4.99
C LEU A 64 -9.57 -10.35 -5.03
N VAL A 65 -9.69 -9.55 -3.96
CA VAL A 65 -10.64 -8.42 -3.89
C VAL A 65 -10.25 -7.32 -4.88
N SER A 66 -8.98 -6.90 -4.91
CA SER A 66 -8.50 -5.87 -5.84
C SER A 66 -8.66 -6.29 -7.29
N GLY A 67 -8.35 -7.55 -7.62
CA GLY A 67 -8.52 -8.11 -8.95
C GLY A 67 -9.99 -8.19 -9.39
N ALA A 68 -10.89 -8.64 -8.50
CA ALA A 68 -12.32 -8.66 -8.77
C ALA A 68 -12.88 -7.24 -9.00
N VAL A 69 -12.55 -6.29 -8.12
CA VAL A 69 -12.95 -4.88 -8.25
C VAL A 69 -12.45 -4.28 -9.56
N THR A 70 -11.17 -4.52 -9.89
CA THR A 70 -10.54 -4.00 -11.11
C THR A 70 -11.21 -4.56 -12.36
N ARG A 71 -11.52 -5.86 -12.41
CA ARG A 71 -12.19 -6.44 -13.59
C ARG A 71 -13.65 -6.03 -13.74
N LEU A 72 -14.34 -5.79 -12.63
CA LEU A 72 -15.74 -5.33 -12.65
C LEU A 72 -15.86 -3.90 -13.16
N ALA A 73 -14.92 -3.02 -12.82
CA ALA A 73 -14.92 -1.65 -13.30
C ALA A 73 -13.47 -1.14 -13.54
N PRO A 74 -12.83 -1.52 -14.66
CA PRO A 74 -11.46 -1.13 -14.96
C PRO A 74 -11.29 0.39 -14.93
N PHE A 75 -10.24 0.86 -14.25
CA PHE A 75 -9.91 2.29 -14.09
C PHE A 75 -11.00 3.14 -13.41
N SER A 76 -12.01 2.52 -12.81
CA SER A 76 -13.04 3.22 -12.03
C SER A 76 -12.67 3.22 -10.55
N TRP A 77 -12.44 4.42 -10.01
CA TRP A 77 -12.16 4.59 -8.60
C TRP A 77 -13.36 4.30 -7.69
N VAL A 78 -14.59 4.36 -8.22
CA VAL A 78 -15.82 4.28 -7.42
C VAL A 78 -15.89 3.00 -6.58
N LEU A 79 -15.63 1.83 -7.18
CA LEU A 79 -15.71 0.55 -6.46
C LEU A 79 -14.57 0.41 -5.43
N ALA A 80 -13.38 0.90 -5.73
CA ALA A 80 -12.27 0.96 -4.78
C ALA A 80 -12.63 1.84 -3.57
N ALA A 81 -13.15 3.04 -3.79
CA ALA A 81 -13.62 3.94 -2.73
C ALA A 81 -14.75 3.33 -1.89
N VAL A 82 -15.74 2.69 -2.52
CA VAL A 82 -16.81 1.98 -1.81
C VAL A 82 -16.24 0.87 -0.93
N SER A 83 -15.27 0.10 -1.44
CA SER A 83 -14.64 -0.99 -0.67
C SER A 83 -13.96 -0.47 0.59
N LEU A 84 -13.28 0.69 0.52
CA LEU A 84 -12.68 1.34 1.69
C LEU A 84 -13.71 1.71 2.75
N VAL A 85 -14.83 2.32 2.34
CA VAL A 85 -15.90 2.73 3.26
C VAL A 85 -16.57 1.51 3.91
N VAL A 86 -16.82 0.44 3.14
CA VAL A 86 -17.40 -0.81 3.66
C VAL A 86 -16.47 -1.47 4.66
N MET A 87 -15.18 -1.62 4.33
CA MET A 87 -14.21 -2.22 5.25
C MET A 87 -14.01 -1.36 6.51
N GLN A 88 -14.05 -0.03 6.39
CA GLN A 88 -14.00 0.89 7.52
C GLN A 88 -15.24 0.76 8.42
N LEU A 89 -16.43 0.54 7.86
CA LEU A 89 -17.63 0.25 8.64
C LEU A 89 -17.45 -1.05 9.43
N LEU A 90 -16.96 -2.12 8.79
CA LEU A 90 -16.70 -3.41 9.46
C LEU A 90 -15.69 -3.25 10.61
N ALA A 91 -14.58 -2.55 10.38
CA ALA A 91 -13.58 -2.27 11.41
C ALA A 91 -14.16 -1.46 12.58
N SER A 92 -14.97 -0.44 12.29
CA SER A 92 -15.61 0.42 13.31
C SER A 92 -16.64 -0.36 14.15
N LEU A 93 -17.43 -1.23 13.52
CA LEU A 93 -18.40 -2.08 14.20
C LEU A 93 -17.72 -3.17 15.04
N ALA A 94 -16.65 -3.79 14.52
CA ALA A 94 -15.85 -4.77 15.27
C ALA A 94 -15.23 -4.13 16.52
N LEU A 95 -14.68 -2.91 16.38
CA LEU A 95 -14.17 -2.14 17.52
C LEU A 95 -15.27 -1.78 18.52
N LEU A 96 -16.42 -1.25 18.05
CA LEU A 96 -17.55 -0.95 18.93
C LEU A 96 -17.99 -2.20 19.71
N ARG A 97 -18.08 -3.35 19.04
CA ARG A 97 -18.41 -4.63 19.66
C ARG A 97 -17.39 -5.00 20.75
N ALA A 98 -16.09 -4.92 20.45
CA ALA A 98 -15.04 -5.24 21.41
C ALA A 98 -15.07 -4.30 22.63
N LEU A 99 -15.22 -2.99 22.40
CA LEU A 99 -15.38 -2.00 23.46
C LEU A 99 -16.63 -2.27 24.31
N TRP A 100 -17.74 -2.66 23.69
CA TRP A 100 -18.97 -3.02 24.38
C TRP A 100 -18.80 -4.29 25.23
N VAL A 101 -18.10 -5.30 24.74
CA VAL A 101 -17.77 -6.52 25.52
C VAL A 101 -16.96 -6.18 26.77
N ILE A 102 -16.04 -5.21 26.68
CA ILE A 102 -15.17 -4.81 27.81
C ILE A 102 -15.91 -3.89 28.79
N LEU A 103 -16.56 -2.83 28.29
CA LEU A 103 -17.10 -1.72 29.10
C LEU A 103 -18.62 -1.78 29.32
N GLY A 104 -19.35 -2.55 28.52
CA GLY A 104 -20.80 -2.42 28.37
C GLY A 104 -21.20 -1.06 27.79
N TRP A 105 -22.50 -0.74 27.81
CA TRP A 105 -23.04 0.54 27.33
C TRP A 105 -22.83 1.70 28.31
N ARG A 106 -21.65 1.80 28.94
CA ARG A 106 -21.30 2.91 29.82
C ARG A 106 -20.83 4.11 28.99
N PRO A 107 -21.12 5.36 29.38
CA PRO A 107 -20.70 6.55 28.61
C PRO A 107 -19.19 6.63 28.34
N VAL A 108 -18.35 6.07 29.23
CA VAL A 108 -16.89 6.02 29.06
C VAL A 108 -16.44 5.26 27.81
N LEU A 109 -17.29 4.39 27.23
CA LEU A 109 -17.03 3.72 25.94
C LEU A 109 -16.83 4.71 24.80
N LEU A 110 -17.51 5.86 24.85
CA LEU A 110 -17.45 6.87 23.80
C LEU A 110 -16.05 7.50 23.69
N ILE A 111 -15.23 7.47 24.75
CA ILE A 111 -13.88 8.05 24.74
C ILE A 111 -12.94 7.27 23.79
N PRO A 112 -12.65 5.97 24.02
CA PRO A 112 -11.79 5.20 23.11
C PRO A 112 -12.39 5.05 21.71
N LEU A 113 -13.73 5.00 21.59
CA LEU A 113 -14.39 4.99 20.28
C LEU A 113 -14.13 6.29 19.52
N THR A 114 -14.36 7.46 20.13
CA THR A 114 -14.12 8.76 19.48
C THR A 114 -12.66 8.93 19.08
N PHE A 115 -11.73 8.53 19.96
CA PHE A 115 -10.30 8.53 19.65
C PHE A 115 -10.01 7.70 18.41
N ALA A 116 -10.47 6.45 18.37
CA ALA A 116 -10.15 5.53 17.29
C ALA A 116 -10.78 5.91 15.94
N LEU A 117 -11.99 6.49 15.96
CA LEU A 117 -12.66 6.94 14.74
C LEU A 117 -11.96 8.16 14.14
N PHE A 118 -11.67 9.17 14.97
CA PHE A 118 -11.26 10.48 14.45
C PHE A 118 -9.76 10.70 14.39
N THR A 119 -8.92 9.95 15.14
CA THR A 119 -7.48 10.22 15.14
C THR A 119 -6.86 10.18 13.73
N PRO A 120 -6.00 11.16 13.38
CA PRO A 120 -5.34 11.20 12.07
C PRO A 120 -4.34 10.07 11.82
N LEU A 121 -3.94 9.33 12.85
CA LEU A 121 -2.96 8.22 12.76
C LEU A 121 -3.38 7.11 11.79
N ALA A 122 -4.68 6.92 11.58
CA ALA A 122 -5.22 5.94 10.65
C ALA A 122 -5.64 6.53 9.30
N LEU A 123 -5.36 7.82 9.01
CA LEU A 123 -5.74 8.44 7.73
C LEU A 123 -4.98 7.85 6.54
N PRO A 124 -3.63 7.77 6.55
CA PRO A 124 -2.91 7.38 5.33
C PRO A 124 -3.14 5.91 4.98
N GLY A 125 -3.22 5.03 5.99
CA GLY A 125 -3.57 3.62 5.79
C GLY A 125 -4.99 3.38 5.29
N PHE A 126 -5.91 4.34 5.46
CA PHE A 126 -7.26 4.28 4.90
C PHE A 126 -7.33 4.88 3.49
N ALA A 127 -6.65 6.00 3.24
CA ALA A 127 -6.82 6.77 2.00
C ALA A 127 -6.19 6.10 0.77
N TRP A 128 -5.09 5.36 0.97
CA TRP A 128 -4.44 4.58 -0.08
C TRP A 128 -5.10 3.20 -0.17
N TRP A 129 -5.67 2.86 -1.33
CA TRP A 129 -6.52 1.68 -1.47
C TRP A 129 -5.81 0.34 -1.20
N ALA A 130 -4.63 0.11 -1.77
CA ALA A 130 -3.83 -1.09 -1.51
C ALA A 130 -3.50 -1.25 -0.01
N ALA A 131 -3.11 -0.16 0.65
CA ALA A 131 -2.88 -0.17 2.09
C ALA A 131 -4.18 -0.44 2.89
N GLY A 132 -5.29 0.15 2.45
CA GLY A 132 -6.63 -0.01 3.04
C GLY A 132 -7.16 -1.44 2.95
N LEU A 133 -6.95 -2.10 1.80
CA LEU A 133 -7.28 -3.52 1.58
C LEU A 133 -6.60 -4.42 2.60
N ASN A 134 -5.38 -4.09 3.04
CA ASN A 134 -4.66 -4.86 4.04
C ASN A 134 -5.09 -4.46 5.46
N THR A 135 -5.00 -3.16 5.78
CA THR A 135 -5.10 -2.71 7.16
C THR A 135 -6.52 -2.73 7.71
N LEU A 136 -7.56 -2.48 6.91
CA LEU A 136 -8.94 -2.39 7.43
C LEU A 136 -9.48 -3.76 7.83
N PRO A 137 -9.32 -4.84 7.03
CA PRO A 137 -9.67 -6.19 7.46
C PRO A 137 -8.83 -6.65 8.67
N MET A 138 -7.54 -6.34 8.71
CA MET A 138 -6.68 -6.62 9.87
C MET A 138 -7.21 -5.94 11.14
N GLN A 139 -7.58 -4.65 11.08
CA GLN A 139 -8.14 -3.92 12.23
C GLN A 139 -9.47 -4.52 12.69
N ALA A 140 -10.34 -4.88 11.75
CA ALA A 140 -11.60 -5.55 12.07
C ALA A 140 -11.35 -6.89 12.77
N ALA A 141 -10.43 -7.71 12.23
CA ALA A 141 -10.04 -8.98 12.82
C ALA A 141 -9.43 -8.81 14.21
N LEU A 142 -8.52 -7.85 14.39
CA LEU A 142 -7.87 -7.55 15.66
C LEU A 142 -8.91 -7.25 16.75
N ALA A 143 -9.83 -6.32 16.48
CA ALA A 143 -10.87 -5.97 17.43
C ALA A 143 -11.83 -7.14 17.70
N TRP A 144 -12.23 -7.87 16.65
CA TRP A 144 -13.16 -8.99 16.78
C TRP A 144 -12.58 -10.13 17.61
N VAL A 145 -11.34 -10.54 17.32
CA VAL A 145 -10.64 -11.62 18.04
C VAL A 145 -10.41 -11.25 19.50
N VAL A 146 -10.08 -9.99 19.80
CA VAL A 146 -10.00 -9.51 21.19
C VAL A 146 -11.36 -9.67 21.90
N GLY A 147 -12.46 -9.31 21.23
CA GLY A 147 -13.81 -9.51 21.76
C GLY A 147 -14.15 -10.98 22.00
N GLU A 148 -13.83 -11.87 21.06
CA GLU A 148 -14.00 -13.32 21.21
C GLU A 148 -13.16 -13.88 22.35
N ALA A 149 -11.91 -13.44 22.49
CA ALA A 149 -11.02 -13.89 23.55
C ALA A 149 -11.56 -13.53 24.94
N VAL A 150 -12.05 -12.30 25.12
CA VAL A 150 -12.70 -11.87 26.36
C VAL A 150 -13.96 -12.70 26.66
N LEU A 151 -14.82 -12.92 25.66
CA LEU A 151 -16.04 -13.72 25.81
C LEU A 151 -15.73 -15.19 26.10
N TYR A 152 -14.73 -15.76 25.42
CA TYR A 152 -14.33 -17.16 25.60
C TYR A 152 -13.80 -17.39 27.01
N VAL A 153 -12.91 -16.55 27.52
CA VAL A 153 -12.36 -16.68 28.88
C VAL A 153 -13.44 -16.47 29.95
N ARG A 154 -14.44 -15.62 29.69
CA ARG A 154 -15.56 -15.38 30.62
C ARG A 154 -16.59 -16.51 30.62
N THR A 155 -16.90 -17.10 29.47
CA THR A 155 -18.06 -17.99 29.30
C THR A 155 -17.69 -19.46 29.07
N GLY A 156 -16.48 -19.76 28.60
CA GLY A 156 -16.05 -21.09 28.20
C GLY A 156 -16.69 -21.64 26.91
N ALA A 157 -17.59 -20.89 26.26
CA ALA A 157 -18.33 -21.39 25.10
C ALA A 157 -17.44 -21.50 23.86
N SER A 158 -17.29 -22.73 23.32
CA SER A 158 -16.36 -23.06 22.23
C SER A 158 -16.57 -22.26 20.94
N ARG A 159 -17.80 -21.80 20.67
CA ARG A 159 -18.11 -20.93 19.54
C ARG A 159 -17.20 -19.70 19.45
N HIS A 160 -16.78 -19.15 20.59
CA HIS A 160 -15.92 -17.98 20.64
C HIS A 160 -14.47 -18.32 20.24
N ALA A 161 -13.98 -19.50 20.61
CA ALA A 161 -12.68 -19.98 20.16
C ALA A 161 -12.67 -20.22 18.64
N VAL A 162 -13.71 -20.89 18.11
CA VAL A 162 -13.83 -21.16 16.67
C VAL A 162 -13.96 -19.86 15.87
N ALA A 163 -14.85 -18.96 16.29
CA ALA A 163 -15.00 -17.65 15.63
C ALA A 163 -13.70 -16.84 15.69
N GLY A 164 -13.00 -16.84 16.83
CA GLY A 164 -11.70 -16.16 16.98
C GLY A 164 -10.65 -16.69 16.00
N VAL A 165 -10.51 -18.01 15.88
CA VAL A 165 -9.54 -18.62 14.95
C VAL A 165 -9.91 -18.33 13.49
N LEU A 166 -11.18 -18.44 13.11
CA LEU A 166 -11.62 -18.17 11.72
C LEU A 166 -11.45 -16.71 11.33
N VAL A 167 -11.76 -15.78 12.24
CA VAL A 167 -11.55 -14.35 11.99
C VAL A 167 -10.06 -13.99 11.96
N PHE A 168 -9.24 -14.65 12.77
CA PHE A 168 -7.79 -14.50 12.71
C PHE A 168 -7.22 -14.98 11.35
N LEU A 169 -7.69 -16.12 10.83
CA LEU A 169 -7.38 -16.55 9.46
C LEU A 169 -7.78 -15.50 8.44
N GLY A 170 -8.99 -14.95 8.54
CA GLY A 170 -9.43 -13.85 7.70
C GLY A 170 -8.45 -12.67 7.72
N GLY A 171 -7.97 -12.27 8.91
CA GLY A 171 -6.95 -11.23 9.05
C GLY A 171 -5.64 -11.57 8.34
N LEU A 172 -5.12 -12.79 8.51
CA LEU A 172 -3.87 -13.24 7.88
C LEU A 172 -3.95 -13.25 6.35
N LEU A 173 -5.10 -13.63 5.77
CA LEU A 173 -5.30 -13.65 4.32
C LEU A 173 -5.22 -12.25 3.67
N PHE A 174 -5.43 -11.18 4.44
CA PHE A 174 -5.31 -9.80 3.96
C PHE A 174 -3.98 -9.15 4.32
N PHE A 175 -3.34 -9.54 5.43
CA PHE A 175 -2.14 -8.85 5.88
C PHE A 175 -1.29 -9.71 6.82
N GLU A 176 0.00 -9.90 6.51
CA GLU A 176 0.92 -10.65 7.37
C GLU A 176 1.09 -10.00 8.75
N LYS A 177 0.94 -8.67 8.85
CA LYS A 177 0.94 -7.92 10.12
C LYS A 177 -0.15 -8.40 11.09
N ALA A 178 -1.20 -9.08 10.61
CA ALA A 178 -2.21 -9.71 11.46
C ALA A 178 -1.62 -10.72 12.45
N ALA A 179 -0.40 -11.23 12.24
CA ALA A 179 0.32 -12.09 13.17
C ALA A 179 0.37 -11.57 14.63
N VAL A 180 0.25 -10.26 14.85
CA VAL A 180 0.23 -9.66 16.21
C VAL A 180 -1.07 -9.93 16.98
N ILE A 181 -2.16 -10.28 16.30
CA ILE A 181 -3.52 -10.36 16.88
C ILE A 181 -3.61 -11.30 18.09
N PRO A 182 -3.09 -12.54 18.06
CA PRO A 182 -3.21 -13.46 19.20
C PRO A 182 -2.49 -12.92 20.45
N PHE A 183 -1.34 -12.27 20.27
CA PHE A 183 -0.56 -11.67 21.34
C PHE A 183 -1.26 -10.46 21.95
N VAL A 184 -1.84 -9.59 21.12
CA VAL A 184 -2.67 -8.46 21.56
C VAL A 184 -3.90 -8.95 22.31
N ALA A 185 -4.61 -9.95 21.78
CA ALA A 185 -5.78 -10.53 22.42
C ALA A 185 -5.44 -11.13 23.79
N PHE A 186 -4.35 -11.89 23.89
CA PHE A 186 -3.87 -12.42 25.15
C PHE A 186 -3.54 -11.30 26.16
N ALA A 187 -2.77 -10.29 25.72
CA ALA A 187 -2.39 -9.16 26.56
C ALA A 187 -3.61 -8.38 27.07
N VAL A 188 -4.59 -8.09 26.20
CA VAL A 188 -5.82 -7.39 26.60
C VAL A 188 -6.61 -8.18 27.63
N VAL A 189 -6.79 -9.50 27.43
CA VAL A 189 -7.54 -10.34 28.38
C VAL A 189 -6.79 -10.48 29.72
N ALA A 190 -5.47 -10.67 29.68
CA ALA A 190 -4.63 -10.74 30.88
C ALA A 190 -4.65 -9.43 31.67
N LEU A 191 -4.48 -8.29 31.00
CA LEU A 191 -4.55 -6.98 31.63
C LEU A 191 -5.95 -6.70 32.18
N LEU A 192 -7.01 -7.08 31.45
CA LEU A 192 -8.38 -6.95 31.91
C LEU A 192 -8.58 -7.72 33.22
N GLY A 193 -8.18 -8.99 33.28
CA GLY A 193 -8.23 -9.81 34.49
C GLY A 193 -7.42 -9.22 35.65
N TYR A 194 -6.23 -8.69 35.37
CA TYR A 194 -5.37 -8.06 36.37
C TYR A 194 -5.97 -6.78 36.97
N VAL A 195 -6.46 -5.87 36.12
CA VAL A 195 -7.00 -4.58 36.59
C VAL A 195 -8.31 -4.74 37.36
N THR A 196 -9.17 -5.69 36.96
CA THR A 196 -10.42 -5.99 37.68
C THR A 196 -10.23 -6.95 38.85
N GLY A 197 -9.12 -7.68 38.90
CA GLY A 197 -8.89 -8.75 39.87
C GLY A 197 -9.74 -9.99 39.62
N THR A 198 -10.25 -10.19 38.39
CA THR A 198 -11.15 -11.32 38.08
C THR A 198 -10.44 -12.57 37.62
N PHE A 199 -9.29 -12.45 36.92
CA PHE A 199 -8.54 -13.59 36.38
C PHE A 199 -7.04 -13.34 36.52
N SER A 200 -6.30 -14.39 36.88
CA SER A 200 -4.84 -14.44 36.78
C SER A 200 -4.37 -14.76 35.35
N VAL A 201 -3.12 -14.45 35.02
CA VAL A 201 -2.52 -14.79 33.71
C VAL A 201 -2.59 -16.30 33.45
N ARG A 202 -2.39 -17.12 34.49
CA ARG A 202 -2.51 -18.58 34.42
C ARG A 202 -3.92 -19.02 34.03
N GLU A 203 -4.95 -18.39 34.60
CA GLU A 203 -6.33 -18.69 34.23
C GLU A 203 -6.67 -18.24 32.81
N VAL A 204 -6.16 -17.10 32.34
CA VAL A 204 -6.33 -16.66 30.95
C VAL A 204 -5.73 -17.68 29.97
N TRP A 205 -4.55 -18.20 30.30
CA TRP A 205 -3.93 -19.28 29.53
C TRP A 205 -4.79 -20.55 29.54
N GLN A 206 -5.16 -21.05 30.72
CA GLN A 206 -5.90 -22.30 30.88
C GLN A 206 -7.30 -22.24 30.26
N ARG A 207 -8.07 -21.17 30.52
CA ARG A 207 -9.43 -21.00 30.00
C ARG A 207 -9.45 -20.70 28.51
N GLY A 208 -8.40 -20.06 27.98
CA GLY A 208 -8.28 -19.70 26.57
C GLY A 208 -7.54 -20.74 25.71
N LEU A 209 -7.09 -21.86 26.27
CA LEU A 209 -6.13 -22.78 25.65
C LEU A 209 -6.48 -23.16 24.21
N ARG A 210 -7.74 -23.50 23.92
CA ARG A 210 -8.18 -23.88 22.57
C ARG A 210 -8.04 -22.75 21.55
N LEU A 211 -8.32 -21.51 21.95
CA LEU A 211 -8.14 -20.34 21.11
C LEU A 211 -6.66 -20.06 20.86
N TRP A 212 -5.84 -20.10 21.92
CA TRP A 212 -4.40 -19.82 21.84
C TRP A 212 -3.66 -20.83 20.97
N VAL A 213 -3.91 -22.13 21.20
CA VAL A 213 -3.32 -23.21 20.40
C VAL A 213 -3.79 -23.13 18.95
N GLY A 214 -5.09 -22.88 18.72
CA GLY A 214 -5.61 -22.73 17.36
C GLY A 214 -4.98 -21.56 16.61
N CYS A 215 -4.84 -20.39 17.26
CA CYS A 215 -4.18 -19.24 16.66
C CYS A 215 -2.68 -19.48 16.45
N LEU A 216 -1.99 -20.13 17.40
CA LEU A 216 -0.56 -20.41 17.26
C LEU A 216 -0.29 -21.43 16.15
N ALA A 217 -1.09 -22.50 16.05
CA ALA A 217 -0.99 -23.47 14.98
C ALA A 217 -1.20 -22.81 13.61
N LEU A 218 -2.19 -21.91 13.51
CA LEU A 218 -2.44 -21.18 12.29
C LEU A 218 -1.30 -20.21 11.95
N LEU A 219 -0.75 -19.52 12.96
CA LEU A 219 0.39 -18.62 12.77
C LEU A 219 1.62 -19.39 12.27
N VAL A 220 1.91 -20.57 12.84
CA VAL A 220 3.02 -21.42 12.38
C VAL A 220 2.80 -21.87 10.94
N ALA A 221 1.59 -22.30 10.57
CA ALA A 221 1.27 -22.64 9.20
C ALA A 221 1.45 -21.45 8.24
N TRP A 222 1.01 -20.26 8.66
CA TRP A 222 1.15 -19.04 7.87
C TRP A 222 2.61 -18.59 7.72
N ILE A 223 3.45 -18.75 8.75
CA ILE A 223 4.90 -18.54 8.65
C ILE A 223 5.49 -19.46 7.58
N GLY A 224 5.05 -20.73 7.52
CA GLY A 224 5.43 -21.65 6.46
C GLY A 224 5.08 -21.12 5.07
N VAL A 225 3.85 -20.62 4.87
CA VAL A 225 3.43 -19.99 3.60
C VAL A 225 4.28 -18.75 3.30
N TYR A 226 4.51 -17.88 4.28
CA TYR A 226 5.31 -16.67 4.12
C TYR A 226 6.72 -16.98 3.64
N LEU A 227 7.38 -17.95 4.27
CA LEU A 227 8.75 -18.36 3.90
C LEU A 227 8.84 -19.06 2.53
N LEU A 228 7.73 -19.59 2.02
CA LEU A 228 7.66 -20.19 0.68
C LEU A 228 7.42 -19.16 -0.44
N VAL A 229 6.77 -18.04 -0.10
CA VAL A 229 6.33 -17.03 -1.07
C VAL A 229 7.28 -15.84 -1.11
N VAL A 230 7.68 -15.34 0.05
CA VAL A 230 8.42 -14.07 0.18
C VAL A 230 9.92 -14.31 0.12
N ASP A 231 10.58 -13.65 -0.83
CA ASP A 231 12.03 -13.65 -0.99
C ASP A 231 12.64 -12.34 -0.45
N GLN A 232 12.29 -11.98 0.79
CA GLN A 232 12.80 -10.78 1.44
C GLN A 232 14.22 -11.00 1.99
N LYS A 233 15.22 -10.61 1.19
CA LYS A 233 16.65 -10.72 1.56
C LYS A 233 17.24 -9.47 2.22
N ARG A 234 16.47 -8.40 2.37
CA ARG A 234 16.98 -7.10 2.86
C ARG A 234 16.61 -6.87 4.32
N TRP A 235 17.65 -6.86 5.16
CA TRP A 235 17.59 -6.44 6.56
C TRP A 235 18.68 -5.39 6.80
N SER A 236 18.30 -4.27 7.39
CA SER A 236 19.21 -3.25 7.88
C SER A 236 19.38 -3.42 9.38
N PHE A 237 20.63 -3.61 9.81
CA PHE A 237 21.02 -3.58 11.22
C PHE A 237 21.63 -2.22 11.59
N ASP A 238 21.35 -1.18 10.82
CA ASP A 238 21.71 0.20 11.16
C ASP A 238 20.82 0.68 12.31
N LEU A 239 21.32 0.49 13.53
CA LEU A 239 20.62 0.85 14.76
C LEU A 239 20.43 2.37 14.90
N ALA A 240 21.34 3.18 14.34
CA ALA A 240 21.23 4.64 14.39
C ALA A 240 20.06 5.10 13.51
N MET A 241 20.01 4.63 12.26
CA MET A 241 18.88 4.92 11.36
C MET A 241 17.55 4.38 11.92
N THR A 242 17.57 3.17 12.50
CA THR A 242 16.38 2.58 13.14
C THR A 242 15.89 3.45 14.30
N TRP A 243 16.81 3.96 15.13
CA TRP A 243 16.48 4.88 16.21
C TRP A 243 15.94 6.22 15.70
N ASP A 244 16.54 6.79 14.66
CA ASP A 244 16.09 8.05 14.07
C ASP A 244 14.67 7.92 13.51
N LEU A 245 14.37 6.83 12.79
CA LEU A 245 13.03 6.53 12.30
C LEU A 245 12.03 6.33 13.44
N LEU A 246 12.42 5.60 14.50
CA LEU A 246 11.58 5.39 15.68
C LEU A 246 11.28 6.71 16.40
N SER A 247 12.31 7.51 16.68
CA SER A 247 12.17 8.83 17.28
C SER A 247 11.30 9.75 16.44
N ARG A 248 11.48 9.73 15.10
CA ARG A 248 10.69 10.50 14.15
C ARG A 248 9.21 10.11 14.19
N SER A 249 8.91 8.81 14.26
CA SER A 249 7.53 8.32 14.38
C SER A 249 6.83 8.80 15.65
N PHE A 250 7.54 8.87 16.78
CA PHE A 250 6.96 9.42 18.01
C PHE A 250 6.74 10.92 17.93
N THR A 251 7.79 11.66 17.55
CA THR A 251 7.80 13.13 17.58
C THR A 251 6.89 13.75 16.52
N HIS A 252 6.84 13.17 15.32
CA HIS A 252 6.11 13.74 14.18
C HIS A 252 4.80 12.99 13.85
N GLY A 253 4.62 11.77 14.36
CA GLY A 253 3.45 10.93 14.11
C GLY A 253 2.58 10.72 15.36
N ILE A 254 2.99 9.78 16.21
CA ILE A 254 2.19 9.25 17.33
C ILE A 254 1.75 10.35 18.28
N VAL A 255 2.70 11.15 18.80
CA VAL A 255 2.40 12.15 19.84
C VAL A 255 1.51 13.29 19.31
N PRO A 256 1.80 13.91 18.15
CA PRO A 256 0.88 14.85 17.51
C PRO A 256 -0.50 14.26 17.24
N GLY A 257 -0.59 12.99 16.83
CA GLY A 257 -1.84 12.31 16.55
C GLY A 257 -2.76 12.13 17.76
N ILE A 258 -2.22 12.14 18.99
CA ILE A 258 -2.99 12.08 20.25
C ILE A 258 -3.87 13.32 20.42
N VAL A 259 -3.43 14.48 19.93
CA VAL A 259 -4.18 15.75 20.02
C VAL A 259 -4.92 16.10 18.73
N GLY A 260 -5.02 15.15 17.80
CA GLY A 260 -5.64 15.37 16.49
C GLY A 260 -4.75 16.09 15.48
N GLY A 261 -3.44 16.18 15.72
CA GLY A 261 -2.43 16.64 14.75
C GLY A 261 -2.23 15.63 13.60
N PRO A 262 -1.44 15.95 12.57
CA PRO A 262 -0.35 16.94 12.57
C PRO A 262 -0.73 18.36 12.13
N TRP A 263 -1.98 18.64 11.72
CA TRP A 263 -2.46 19.91 11.13
C TRP A 263 -1.81 20.31 9.79
N SER A 264 -0.65 19.78 9.46
CA SER A 264 0.03 20.01 8.19
C SER A 264 0.58 18.69 7.65
N TRP A 265 0.40 18.53 6.35
CA TRP A 265 0.87 17.40 5.57
C TRP A 265 1.61 17.94 4.36
N GLN A 266 2.60 17.19 3.88
CA GLN A 266 3.31 17.48 2.65
C GLN A 266 3.32 16.24 1.76
N ARG A 267 3.48 16.47 0.45
CA ARG A 267 3.60 15.45 -0.58
C ARG A 267 4.38 16.01 -1.75
N TRP A 268 5.24 15.20 -2.36
CA TRP A 268 5.72 15.38 -3.73
C TRP A 268 5.27 14.15 -4.51
N ALA A 269 4.66 14.32 -5.68
CA ALA A 269 4.27 13.16 -6.49
C ALA A 269 5.53 12.42 -7.00
N PRO A 270 5.56 11.08 -7.02
CA PRO A 270 4.50 10.12 -6.67
C PRO A 270 4.64 9.54 -5.25
N ALA A 271 5.07 10.31 -4.25
CA ALA A 271 5.11 9.86 -2.86
C ALA A 271 3.72 9.90 -2.18
N SER A 272 3.58 9.12 -1.11
CA SER A 272 2.43 9.17 -0.20
C SER A 272 2.58 10.39 0.73
N PRO A 273 1.50 11.08 1.13
CA PRO A 273 1.61 12.20 2.07
C PRO A 273 2.27 11.81 3.40
N TRP A 274 3.08 12.70 3.96
CA TRP A 274 3.68 12.54 5.28
C TRP A 274 3.36 13.72 6.20
N ALA A 275 3.35 13.44 7.51
CA ALA A 275 3.00 14.38 8.56
C ALA A 275 4.14 15.38 8.82
N THR A 276 3.82 16.69 8.80
CA THR A 276 4.77 17.77 9.10
C THR A 276 4.22 18.67 10.21
N PRO A 277 4.07 18.16 11.44
CA PRO A 277 3.44 18.91 12.52
C PRO A 277 4.24 20.17 12.89
N PRO A 278 3.57 21.33 13.05
CA PRO A 278 4.19 22.49 13.69
C PRO A 278 4.70 22.16 15.09
N VAL A 279 5.75 22.85 15.54
CA VAL A 279 6.33 22.65 16.88
C VAL A 279 5.28 22.80 17.99
N SER A 280 4.33 23.74 17.83
CA SER A 280 3.22 23.93 18.76
C SER A 280 2.37 22.67 18.94
N VAL A 281 2.11 21.92 17.87
CA VAL A 281 1.34 20.66 17.91
C VAL A 281 2.13 19.56 18.60
N MET A 282 3.44 19.47 18.32
CA MET A 282 4.32 18.50 18.98
C MET A 282 4.37 18.75 20.49
N VAL A 283 4.57 20.00 20.91
CA VAL A 283 4.57 20.40 22.33
C VAL A 283 3.23 20.13 22.98
N LEU A 284 2.12 20.54 22.34
CA LEU A 284 0.77 20.27 22.84
C LEU A 284 0.51 18.77 23.00
N GLY A 285 0.95 17.96 22.03
CA GLY A 285 0.86 16.50 22.08
C GLY A 285 1.55 15.92 23.30
N TRP A 286 2.80 16.34 23.58
CA TRP A 286 3.53 15.92 24.77
C TRP A 286 2.88 16.36 26.07
N VAL A 287 2.43 17.62 26.15
CA VAL A 287 1.72 18.15 27.33
C VAL A 287 0.46 17.34 27.62
N VAL A 288 -0.37 17.06 26.60
CA VAL A 288 -1.59 16.28 26.75
C VAL A 288 -1.29 14.83 27.12
N LEU A 289 -0.28 14.21 26.51
CA LEU A 289 0.14 12.85 26.85
C LEU A 289 0.60 12.75 28.31
N VAL A 290 1.50 13.65 28.76
CA VAL A 290 1.99 13.69 30.15
C VAL A 290 0.83 13.94 31.11
N ALA A 291 -0.05 14.90 30.81
CA ALA A 291 -1.22 15.19 31.63
C ALA A 291 -2.17 13.97 31.71
N ALA A 292 -2.45 13.30 30.59
CA ALA A 292 -3.30 12.11 30.55
C ALA A 292 -2.70 10.98 31.39
N VAL A 293 -1.40 10.70 31.24
CA VAL A 293 -0.68 9.69 32.03
C VAL A 293 -0.70 10.04 33.52
N ALA A 294 -0.41 11.30 33.88
CA ALA A 294 -0.44 11.76 35.26
C ALA A 294 -1.83 11.62 35.89
N VAL A 295 -2.89 12.03 35.18
CA VAL A 295 -4.28 11.88 35.63
C VAL A 295 -4.65 10.41 35.80
N VAL A 296 -4.25 9.55 34.87
CA VAL A 296 -4.52 8.11 34.93
C VAL A 296 -3.80 7.46 36.12
N LEU A 297 -2.52 7.78 36.34
CA LEU A 297 -1.74 7.28 37.48
C LEU A 297 -2.27 7.80 38.83
N ALA A 298 -2.67 9.07 38.89
CA ALA A 298 -3.25 9.68 40.08
C ALA A 298 -4.63 9.10 40.43
N ARG A 299 -5.40 8.70 39.40
CA ARG A 299 -6.78 8.23 39.58
C ARG A 299 -6.88 6.72 39.75
N LYS A 300 -6.12 5.92 39.00
CA LYS A 300 -6.34 4.48 38.87
C LYS A 300 -5.36 3.65 39.70
N ARG A 301 -5.84 2.56 40.29
CA ARG A 301 -5.01 1.48 40.86
C ARG A 301 -4.68 0.47 39.76
N ARG A 302 -3.57 -0.26 39.89
CA ARG A 302 -3.16 -1.35 38.97
C ARG A 302 -3.05 -0.96 37.48
N ILE A 303 -2.86 0.33 37.18
CA ILE A 303 -2.91 0.81 35.79
C ILE A 303 -1.56 0.78 35.07
N TRP A 304 -0.45 0.78 35.81
CA TRP A 304 0.89 0.89 35.24
C TRP A 304 1.21 -0.18 34.17
N PRO A 305 0.78 -1.46 34.29
CA PRO A 305 1.09 -2.45 33.24
C PRO A 305 0.38 -2.14 31.93
N VAL A 306 -0.81 -1.54 31.98
CA VAL A 306 -1.56 -1.13 30.79
C VAL A 306 -0.78 -0.03 30.05
N LEU A 307 -0.19 0.92 30.79
CA LEU A 307 0.64 1.99 30.21
C LEU A 307 1.93 1.44 29.61
N VAL A 308 2.58 0.49 30.29
CA VAL A 308 3.81 -0.16 29.81
C VAL A 308 3.52 -0.97 28.54
N VAL A 309 2.43 -1.73 28.49
CA VAL A 309 2.05 -2.47 27.28
C VAL A 309 1.67 -1.54 26.14
N ALA A 310 1.01 -0.40 26.42
CA ALA A 310 0.70 0.60 25.40
C ALA A 310 1.97 1.20 24.78
N LEU A 311 2.94 1.60 25.61
CA LEU A 311 4.24 2.11 25.14
C LEU A 311 5.04 1.02 24.42
N GLY A 312 5.10 -0.18 25.00
CA GLY A 312 5.80 -1.33 24.43
C GLY A 312 5.27 -1.71 23.06
N TYR A 313 3.95 -1.72 22.87
CA TYR A 313 3.34 -1.98 21.56
C TYR A 313 3.66 -0.86 20.57
N ALA A 314 3.56 0.41 20.97
CA ALA A 314 3.87 1.57 20.14
C ALA A 314 5.33 1.56 19.62
N VAL A 315 6.26 1.01 20.40
CA VAL A 315 7.66 0.82 19.98
C VAL A 315 7.82 -0.45 19.15
N ALA A 316 7.38 -1.59 19.67
CA ALA A 316 7.63 -2.90 19.08
C ALA A 316 7.02 -3.08 17.69
N CYS A 317 5.85 -2.49 17.43
CA CYS A 317 5.18 -2.64 16.12
C CYS A 317 5.89 -1.87 14.98
N GLN A 318 6.80 -0.94 15.31
CA GLN A 318 7.55 -0.15 14.33
C GLN A 318 8.90 -0.79 13.97
N ILE A 319 9.52 -1.51 14.90
CA ILE A 319 10.88 -2.05 14.75
C ILE A 319 11.02 -2.93 13.49
N PRO A 320 10.18 -3.97 13.25
CA PRO A 320 10.34 -4.84 12.08
C PRO A 320 10.27 -4.06 10.76
N ILE A 321 9.42 -3.04 10.69
CA ILE A 321 9.25 -2.21 9.50
C ILE A 321 10.55 -1.46 9.19
N TYR A 322 11.18 -0.87 10.20
CA TYR A 322 12.43 -0.13 9.98
C TYR A 322 13.60 -1.07 9.70
N LEU A 323 13.66 -2.24 10.33
CA LEU A 323 14.69 -3.23 10.00
C LEU A 323 14.57 -3.72 8.55
N MET A 324 13.35 -3.91 8.04
CA MET A 324 13.14 -4.44 6.68
C MET A 324 13.15 -3.35 5.59
N ARG A 325 12.80 -2.10 5.91
CA ARG A 325 12.62 -1.02 4.93
C ARG A 325 13.64 0.12 5.02
N SER A 326 14.59 0.08 5.97
CA SER A 326 15.63 1.10 6.09
C SER A 326 16.96 0.70 5.44
N SER A 327 17.78 1.71 5.21
CA SER A 327 19.18 1.66 4.77
C SER A 327 19.86 2.94 5.26
N ARG A 328 21.18 3.08 5.13
CA ARG A 328 21.90 4.31 5.52
C ARG A 328 21.39 5.59 4.84
N PHE A 329 20.66 5.45 3.73
CA PHE A 329 20.14 6.55 2.91
C PHE A 329 18.61 6.69 2.97
N THR A 330 17.96 5.99 3.89
CA THR A 330 16.51 6.07 4.02
C THR A 330 16.08 7.43 4.54
N ALA A 331 15.13 8.04 3.83
CA ALA A 331 14.52 9.30 4.21
C ALA A 331 13.67 9.14 5.49
N LEU A 332 13.81 10.08 6.43
CA LEU A 332 13.07 10.05 7.71
C LEU A 332 11.56 10.25 7.52
N GLU A 333 11.16 10.82 6.39
CA GLU A 333 9.77 11.01 5.96
C GLU A 333 9.02 9.68 5.90
N LEU A 334 9.71 8.54 5.72
CA LEU A 334 9.12 7.21 5.78
C LEU A 334 8.34 6.99 7.10
N ALA A 335 8.93 7.39 8.22
CA ALA A 335 8.33 7.31 9.55
C ALA A 335 7.13 8.27 9.71
N GLN A 336 7.08 9.34 8.92
CA GLN A 336 6.04 10.37 8.96
C GLN A 336 4.83 10.04 8.09
N THR A 337 4.88 8.99 7.25
CA THR A 337 3.74 8.59 6.40
C THR A 337 2.55 8.04 7.19
N LEU A 338 2.72 7.68 8.46
CA LEU A 338 1.73 7.12 9.40
C LEU A 338 0.95 5.86 8.94
N ARG A 339 1.14 5.39 7.71
CA ARG A 339 0.45 4.21 7.13
C ARG A 339 0.66 2.91 7.91
N TYR A 340 1.68 2.88 8.77
CA TYR A 340 2.02 1.74 9.64
C TYR A 340 1.45 1.81 11.06
N LEU A 341 0.72 2.88 11.41
CA LEU A 341 0.12 3.11 12.72
C LEU A 341 -1.38 2.74 12.89
N PRO A 342 -2.17 2.32 11.86
CA PRO A 342 -3.59 2.05 12.09
C PRO A 342 -3.89 0.98 13.16
N ASP A 343 -3.09 -0.08 13.29
CA ASP A 343 -3.26 -1.10 14.33
C ASP A 343 -3.00 -0.56 15.74
N LEU A 344 -2.02 0.35 15.89
CA LEU A 344 -1.75 1.05 17.16
C LEU A 344 -3.00 1.79 17.66
N VAL A 345 -3.77 2.42 16.78
CA VAL A 345 -5.01 3.11 17.15
C VAL A 345 -6.01 2.17 17.81
N VAL A 346 -6.21 0.98 17.23
CA VAL A 346 -7.14 -0.02 17.76
C VAL A 346 -6.64 -0.56 19.09
N VAL A 347 -5.34 -0.87 19.19
CA VAL A 347 -4.74 -1.37 20.44
C VAL A 347 -4.82 -0.33 21.56
N LEU A 348 -4.51 0.95 21.30
CA LEU A 348 -4.65 2.01 22.29
C LEU A 348 -6.11 2.19 22.74
N ALA A 349 -7.08 2.07 21.84
CA ALA A 349 -8.51 2.12 22.20
C ALA A 349 -8.94 0.95 23.10
N LEU A 350 -8.47 -0.27 22.80
CA LEU A 350 -8.72 -1.46 23.62
C LEU A 350 -8.03 -1.36 25.00
N LEU A 351 -6.78 -0.91 25.04
CA LEU A 351 -6.05 -0.71 26.30
C LEU A 351 -6.66 0.42 27.14
N ALA A 352 -7.15 1.49 26.51
CA ALA A 352 -7.92 2.52 27.21
C ALA A 352 -9.20 1.94 27.82
N ALA A 353 -9.93 1.07 27.10
CA ALA A 353 -11.10 0.37 27.64
C ALA A 353 -10.75 -0.51 28.85
N VAL A 354 -9.64 -1.25 28.79
CA VAL A 354 -9.11 -1.98 29.95
C VAL A 354 -8.79 -1.03 31.11
N GLY A 355 -8.13 0.09 30.83
CA GLY A 355 -7.78 1.09 31.84
C GLY A 355 -8.99 1.73 32.53
N PHE A 356 -10.11 1.91 31.81
CA PHE A 356 -11.36 2.38 32.41
C PHE A 356 -11.98 1.38 33.39
N CYS A 357 -11.70 0.09 33.24
CA CYS A 357 -12.13 -0.97 34.16
C CYS A 357 -11.31 -1.00 35.46
N ALA A 358 -10.14 -0.36 35.49
CA ALA A 358 -9.30 -0.31 36.69
C ALA A 358 -9.99 0.47 37.83
N PRO A 359 -9.89 0.00 39.09
CA PRO A 359 -10.49 0.67 40.24
C PRO A 359 -9.87 2.05 40.48
N ASN A 360 -10.67 3.01 40.92
CA ASN A 360 -10.19 4.34 41.28
C ASN A 360 -9.50 4.30 42.67
N ARG A 361 -8.54 5.18 42.92
CA ARG A 361 -7.91 5.40 44.23
C ARG A 361 -8.84 6.24 45.12
N ASP A 362 -8.84 5.95 46.43
CA ASP A 362 -9.67 6.68 47.40
C ASP A 362 -9.31 8.18 47.49
N SER A 363 -8.04 8.52 47.28
CA SER A 363 -7.55 9.90 47.23
C SER A 363 -8.02 10.69 45.99
N SER A 364 -8.61 10.03 45.00
CA SER A 364 -9.03 10.66 43.73
C SER A 364 -10.49 11.15 43.74
N ARG A 365 -11.11 11.34 44.91
CA ARG A 365 -12.50 11.82 45.04
C ARG A 365 -12.74 13.17 44.34
N ALA A 366 -11.74 14.05 44.31
CA ALA A 366 -11.81 15.31 43.56
C ALA A 366 -11.99 15.11 42.04
N LEU A 367 -11.60 13.95 41.50
CA LEU A 367 -11.75 13.56 40.09
C LEU A 367 -13.01 12.70 39.84
N SER A 368 -13.92 12.60 40.81
CA SER A 368 -15.18 11.88 40.71
C SER A 368 -16.10 12.48 39.63
N ALA A 369 -17.25 11.85 39.36
CA ALA A 369 -18.16 12.35 38.35
C ALA A 369 -18.83 13.64 38.85
N SER A 370 -18.72 14.72 38.07
CA SER A 370 -19.38 15.99 38.34
C SER A 370 -19.84 16.63 37.03
N PRO A 371 -20.82 17.56 37.05
CA PRO A 371 -21.23 18.30 35.86
C PRO A 371 -20.05 19.06 35.22
N ALA A 372 -19.22 19.72 36.03
CA ALA A 372 -18.04 20.45 35.56
C ALA A 372 -17.04 19.51 34.85
N ARG A 373 -16.73 18.34 35.43
CA ARG A 373 -15.85 17.37 34.78
C ARG A 373 -16.45 16.83 33.49
N THR A 374 -17.75 16.61 33.45
CA THR A 374 -18.44 16.18 32.24
C THR A 374 -18.31 17.24 31.14
N ALA A 375 -18.52 18.51 31.47
CA ALA A 375 -18.33 19.63 30.54
C ALA A 375 -16.89 19.70 30.03
N VAL A 376 -15.88 19.55 30.89
CA VAL A 376 -14.47 19.50 30.49
C VAL A 376 -14.19 18.31 29.57
N CYS A 377 -14.65 17.10 29.91
CA CYS A 377 -14.45 15.91 29.07
C CYS A 377 -15.11 16.06 27.69
N VAL A 378 -16.32 16.61 27.64
CA VAL A 378 -17.03 16.88 26.38
C VAL A 378 -16.29 17.95 25.58
N SER A 379 -15.84 19.03 26.22
CA SER A 379 -15.09 20.10 25.56
C SER A 379 -13.78 19.58 24.96
N VAL A 380 -13.03 18.77 25.71
CA VAL A 380 -11.80 18.14 25.22
C VAL A 380 -12.08 17.18 24.07
N ALA A 381 -13.16 16.39 24.14
CA ALA A 381 -13.56 15.51 23.04
C ALA A 381 -13.94 16.28 21.78
N VAL A 382 -14.70 17.38 21.92
CA VAL A 382 -15.07 18.27 20.81
C VAL A 382 -13.84 18.92 20.19
N LEU A 383 -12.93 19.45 21.01
CA LEU A 383 -11.66 20.02 20.53
C LEU A 383 -10.79 18.99 19.83
N PHE A 384 -10.69 17.77 20.35
CA PHE A 384 -9.97 16.68 19.70
C PHE A 384 -10.58 16.31 18.34
N VAL A 385 -11.91 16.20 18.25
CA VAL A 385 -12.60 15.92 16.99
C VAL A 385 -12.37 17.06 16.01
N ALA A 386 -12.54 18.32 16.41
CA ALA A 386 -12.30 19.48 15.56
C ALA A 386 -10.85 19.54 15.05
N SER A 387 -9.87 19.32 15.93
CA SER A 387 -8.45 19.24 15.60
C SER A 387 -8.18 18.12 14.58
N SER A 388 -8.76 16.94 14.81
CA SER A 388 -8.61 15.78 13.91
C SER A 388 -9.27 15.98 12.55
N LEU A 389 -10.44 16.63 12.51
CA LEU A 389 -11.12 17.00 11.27
C LEU A 389 -10.29 18.03 10.49
N TYR A 390 -9.64 18.98 11.17
CA TYR A 390 -8.71 19.91 10.52
C TYR A 390 -7.49 19.20 9.92
N SER A 391 -6.88 18.25 10.65
CA SER A 391 -5.83 17.39 10.10
C SER A 391 -6.31 16.54 8.93
N THR A 392 -7.55 16.05 8.96
CA THR A 392 -8.15 15.28 7.87
C THR A 392 -8.37 16.14 6.63
N PHE A 393 -8.86 17.37 6.81
CA PHE A 393 -9.07 18.32 5.73
C PHE A 393 -7.76 18.74 5.05
N THR A 394 -6.72 19.03 5.83
CA THR A 394 -5.40 19.37 5.29
C THR A 394 -4.74 18.17 4.62
N PHE A 395 -4.94 16.94 5.11
CA PHE A 395 -4.54 15.72 4.42
C PHE A 395 -5.23 15.60 3.05
N LEU A 396 -6.56 15.77 3.01
CA LEU A 396 -7.34 15.66 1.78
C LEU A 396 -6.85 16.62 0.69
N LYS A 397 -6.54 17.87 1.04
CA LYS A 397 -6.00 18.85 0.09
C LYS A 397 -4.73 18.37 -0.60
N VAL A 398 -3.82 17.78 0.16
CA VAL A 398 -2.54 17.28 -0.36
C VAL A 398 -2.73 15.93 -1.09
N TRP A 399 -3.70 15.13 -0.65
CA TRP A 399 -4.05 13.87 -1.31
C TRP A 399 -4.68 14.09 -2.71
N GLN A 400 -5.43 15.18 -2.87
CA GLN A 400 -6.04 15.59 -4.14
C GLN A 400 -5.03 16.05 -5.19
N ASP A 401 -3.83 16.48 -4.78
CA ASP A 401 -2.74 16.77 -5.69
C ASP A 401 -2.16 15.45 -6.25
N ASN A 402 -2.82 14.94 -7.30
CA ASN A 402 -2.56 13.64 -7.91
C ASN A 402 -2.68 13.75 -9.45
N PRO A 403 -1.61 13.45 -10.23
CA PRO A 403 -1.67 13.50 -11.70
C PRO A 403 -2.41 12.31 -12.32
N VAL A 404 -2.62 11.22 -11.59
CA VAL A 404 -3.17 9.94 -12.09
C VAL A 404 -4.55 10.07 -12.76
N PRO A 405 -5.55 10.78 -12.20
CA PRO A 405 -6.88 10.86 -12.81
C PRO A 405 -6.85 11.44 -14.23
N ALA A 406 -6.11 12.55 -14.41
CA ALA A 406 -5.98 13.19 -15.71
C ALA A 406 -5.20 12.31 -16.68
N TYR A 407 -4.10 11.71 -16.21
CA TYR A 407 -3.28 10.80 -17.01
C TYR A 407 -4.07 9.59 -17.53
N LEU A 408 -4.77 8.87 -16.66
CA LEU A 408 -5.55 7.69 -17.05
C LEU A 408 -6.69 8.05 -18.01
N ASN A 409 -7.37 9.18 -17.80
CA ASN A 409 -8.44 9.63 -18.69
C ASN A 409 -7.91 9.98 -20.09
N ASN A 410 -6.82 10.75 -20.16
CA ASN A 410 -6.18 11.12 -21.43
C ASN A 410 -5.62 9.90 -22.17
N ALA A 411 -4.99 8.98 -21.45
CA ALA A 411 -4.41 7.77 -22.03
C ALA A 411 -5.49 6.86 -22.60
N ARG A 412 -6.56 6.62 -21.85
CA ARG A 412 -7.71 5.84 -22.32
C ARG A 412 -8.38 6.47 -23.53
N ALA A 413 -8.58 7.78 -23.53
CA ALA A 413 -9.14 8.49 -24.68
C ALA A 413 -8.23 8.37 -25.92
N SER A 414 -6.92 8.55 -25.74
CA SER A 414 -5.93 8.45 -26.82
C SER A 414 -5.86 7.03 -27.39
N LEU A 415 -5.83 6.01 -26.52
CA LEU A 415 -5.86 4.60 -26.92
C LEU A 415 -7.14 4.25 -27.69
N ALA A 416 -8.30 4.71 -27.22
CA ALA A 416 -9.58 4.45 -27.89
C ALA A 416 -9.70 5.17 -29.25
N SER A 417 -9.07 6.33 -29.40
CA SER A 417 -9.06 7.10 -30.65
C SER A 417 -8.05 6.60 -31.69
N THR A 418 -7.16 5.67 -31.32
CA THR A 418 -6.12 5.18 -32.21
C THR A 418 -6.72 4.26 -33.26
N SER A 419 -6.72 4.72 -34.52
CA SER A 419 -7.24 3.99 -35.68
C SER A 419 -6.15 3.28 -36.51
N SER A 420 -4.88 3.37 -36.09
CA SER A 420 -3.76 2.76 -36.82
C SER A 420 -3.78 1.25 -36.70
N ALA A 421 -3.52 0.57 -37.81
CA ALA A 421 -3.32 -0.89 -37.84
C ALA A 421 -1.96 -1.31 -37.24
N ALA A 422 -1.02 -0.37 -37.05
CA ALA A 422 0.27 -0.67 -36.43
C ALA A 422 0.11 -0.77 -34.89
N PRO A 423 0.77 -1.74 -34.24
CA PRO A 423 0.77 -1.84 -32.78
C PRO A 423 1.49 -0.64 -32.17
N LEU A 424 1.16 -0.29 -30.93
CA LEU A 424 1.95 0.68 -30.16
C LEU A 424 3.19 0.01 -29.60
N LEU A 425 4.31 0.74 -29.61
CA LEU A 425 5.51 0.28 -28.93
C LEU A 425 5.26 0.21 -27.43
N ASP A 426 5.52 -0.95 -26.83
CA ASP A 426 5.39 -1.10 -25.39
C ASP A 426 6.49 -0.29 -24.67
N GLN A 427 6.05 0.56 -23.76
CA GLN A 427 6.87 1.62 -23.18
C GLN A 427 6.45 1.85 -21.74
N GLU A 428 7.37 2.38 -20.94
CA GLU A 428 7.08 2.82 -19.59
C GLU A 428 6.09 3.98 -19.61
N VAL A 429 5.16 4.00 -18.66
CA VAL A 429 4.36 5.20 -18.38
C VAL A 429 5.22 6.28 -17.72
N ASP A 430 4.69 7.49 -17.60
CA ASP A 430 5.41 8.58 -16.95
C ASP A 430 5.82 8.21 -15.49
N PRO A 431 7.09 8.43 -15.09
CA PRO A 431 7.56 8.09 -13.75
C PRO A 431 6.84 8.79 -12.58
N LEU A 432 6.11 9.89 -12.83
CA LEU A 432 5.23 10.55 -11.86
C LEU A 432 3.90 9.80 -11.67
N ILE A 433 3.61 8.80 -12.51
CA ILE A 433 2.46 7.90 -12.40
C ILE A 433 2.88 6.59 -11.74
N LEU A 434 3.88 5.92 -12.31
CA LEU A 434 4.42 4.66 -11.79
C LEU A 434 5.91 4.53 -12.18
N GLN A 435 6.79 4.47 -11.19
CA GLN A 435 8.25 4.44 -11.44
C GLN A 435 8.71 3.05 -11.91
N ARG A 436 9.87 3.02 -12.57
CA ARG A 436 10.54 1.80 -13.07
C ARG A 436 10.74 0.69 -12.04
N VAL A 437 10.82 1.02 -10.75
CA VAL A 437 10.94 0.00 -9.69
C VAL A 437 9.73 -0.95 -9.65
N ALA A 438 8.59 -0.54 -10.21
CA ALA A 438 7.38 -1.35 -10.31
C ALA A 438 7.30 -2.18 -11.60
N ALA A 439 8.39 -2.30 -12.37
CA ALA A 439 8.43 -3.16 -13.55
C ALA A 439 8.05 -4.62 -13.22
N PRO A 440 7.31 -5.31 -14.10
CA PRO A 440 6.85 -4.85 -15.43
C PRO A 440 5.54 -4.04 -15.41
N GLU A 441 4.93 -3.79 -14.26
CA GLU A 441 3.62 -3.14 -14.17
C GLU A 441 3.62 -1.64 -14.52
N ASN A 442 4.81 -1.02 -14.63
CA ASN A 442 4.97 0.33 -15.18
C ASN A 442 4.90 0.39 -16.72
N LEU A 443 4.82 -0.74 -17.42
CA LEU A 443 4.63 -0.77 -18.87
C LEU A 443 3.19 -0.41 -19.24
N ALA A 444 3.03 0.29 -20.36
CA ALA A 444 1.72 0.68 -20.88
C ALA A 444 0.85 -0.55 -21.22
N SER A 445 1.45 -1.63 -21.71
CA SER A 445 0.76 -2.88 -21.99
C SER A 445 0.17 -3.54 -20.73
N HIS A 446 0.85 -3.43 -19.58
CA HIS A 446 0.40 -3.91 -18.29
C HIS A 446 -0.66 -2.97 -17.69
N MET A 447 -0.33 -1.68 -17.54
CA MET A 447 -1.23 -0.71 -16.92
C MET A 447 -2.57 -0.60 -17.66
N PHE A 448 -2.54 -0.64 -18.99
CA PHE A 448 -3.75 -0.54 -19.82
C PHE A 448 -4.24 -1.89 -20.35
N ALA A 449 -3.82 -3.01 -19.75
CA ALA A 449 -4.19 -4.36 -20.18
C ALA A 449 -5.72 -4.54 -20.34
N LEU A 450 -6.49 -3.98 -19.40
CA LEU A 450 -7.97 -4.02 -19.37
C LEU A 450 -8.65 -2.86 -20.11
N ALA A 451 -7.90 -1.94 -20.74
CA ALA A 451 -8.53 -0.87 -21.51
C ALA A 451 -9.12 -1.44 -22.81
N SER A 452 -10.34 -1.03 -23.14
CA SER A 452 -11.01 -1.41 -24.39
C SER A 452 -11.93 -0.26 -24.84
N PRO A 453 -11.90 0.14 -26.13
CA PRO A 453 -10.98 -0.32 -27.17
C PRO A 453 -9.54 0.21 -26.94
N ARG A 454 -8.54 -0.55 -27.39
CA ARG A 454 -7.13 -0.13 -27.45
C ARG A 454 -6.38 -0.87 -28.57
N PRO A 455 -5.30 -0.30 -29.13
CA PRO A 455 -4.40 -1.02 -30.02
C PRO A 455 -3.63 -2.14 -29.28
N GLU A 456 -3.07 -3.05 -30.06
CA GLU A 456 -2.08 -4.02 -29.55
C GLU A 456 -0.80 -3.30 -29.13
N PHE A 457 -0.13 -3.84 -28.11
CA PHE A 457 1.21 -3.41 -27.72
C PHE A 457 2.21 -4.46 -28.20
N ALA A 458 3.31 -4.01 -28.78
CA ALA A 458 4.36 -4.88 -29.30
C ALA A 458 5.75 -4.30 -29.04
N SER A 459 6.76 -5.15 -29.17
CA SER A 459 8.17 -4.77 -29.09
C SER A 459 8.68 -4.05 -30.35
N ALA A 460 7.90 -4.02 -31.43
CA ALA A 460 8.24 -3.34 -32.67
C ALA A 460 7.01 -2.69 -33.32
N THR A 461 7.20 -1.53 -33.94
CA THR A 461 6.14 -0.81 -34.67
C THR A 461 6.69 -0.01 -35.85
N THR A 462 5.87 0.22 -36.87
CA THR A 462 6.18 1.13 -37.98
C THR A 462 5.71 2.57 -37.71
N ASP A 463 4.88 2.76 -36.69
CA ASP A 463 4.27 4.05 -36.31
C ASP A 463 4.66 4.40 -34.87
N LEU A 464 5.73 5.20 -34.71
CA LEU A 464 6.28 5.51 -33.40
C LEU A 464 5.51 6.63 -32.70
N ARG A 465 4.83 6.26 -31.61
CA ARG A 465 4.12 7.17 -30.72
C ARG A 465 4.47 6.91 -29.26
N MET A 466 4.34 7.94 -28.43
CA MET A 466 4.62 7.86 -27.00
C MET A 466 3.55 8.55 -26.17
N PHE A 467 3.42 8.15 -24.91
CA PHE A 467 2.64 8.91 -23.94
C PHE A 467 3.46 10.12 -23.46
N ASP A 468 2.86 11.31 -23.51
CA ASP A 468 3.42 12.47 -22.84
C ASP A 468 3.14 12.44 -21.32
N ARG A 469 3.67 13.41 -20.58
CA ARG A 469 3.50 13.50 -19.11
C ARG A 469 2.04 13.65 -18.67
N THR A 470 1.15 14.03 -19.58
CA THR A 470 -0.28 14.19 -19.31
C THR A 470 -1.10 12.96 -19.72
N GLY A 471 -0.45 11.92 -20.26
CA GLY A 471 -1.08 10.70 -20.72
C GLY A 471 -1.65 10.80 -22.14
N LYS A 472 -1.30 11.82 -22.92
CA LYS A 472 -1.74 11.89 -24.32
C LYS A 472 -0.77 11.13 -25.22
N LEU A 473 -1.31 10.39 -26.18
CA LEU A 473 -0.49 9.74 -27.20
C LEU A 473 -0.08 10.77 -28.25
N VAL A 474 1.22 10.96 -28.43
CA VAL A 474 1.82 11.92 -29.37
C VAL A 474 2.83 11.25 -30.29
N ASP A 475 3.09 11.85 -31.44
CA ASP A 475 4.13 11.39 -32.36
C ASP A 475 5.51 11.48 -31.72
N ALA A 476 6.31 10.44 -31.92
CA ALA A 476 7.61 10.32 -31.30
C ALA A 476 8.75 10.07 -32.30
N LYS A 477 9.97 10.35 -31.84
CA LYS A 477 11.23 10.06 -32.52
C LYS A 477 12.20 9.39 -31.54
N VAL A 478 13.16 8.67 -32.07
CA VAL A 478 14.27 8.10 -31.31
C VAL A 478 15.34 9.17 -31.15
N THR A 479 15.81 9.38 -29.93
CA THR A 479 16.93 10.29 -29.64
C THR A 479 18.27 9.67 -30.04
N TRP A 480 19.24 10.51 -30.39
CA TRP A 480 20.59 10.09 -30.80
C TRP A 480 21.50 9.91 -29.59
N VAL A 481 21.23 8.90 -28.75
CA VAL A 481 22.14 8.55 -27.64
C VAL A 481 23.34 7.78 -28.18
N ARG A 482 23.09 6.83 -29.08
CA ARG A 482 24.07 6.10 -29.87
C ARG A 482 23.61 5.97 -31.30
N THR A 483 24.53 5.58 -32.16
CA THR A 483 24.31 5.34 -33.58
C THR A 483 24.84 3.98 -33.97
N ILE A 484 24.08 3.24 -34.78
CA ILE A 484 24.58 2.04 -35.46
C ILE A 484 25.63 2.48 -36.49
N VAL A 485 26.84 1.90 -36.43
CA VAL A 485 27.94 2.26 -37.33
C VAL A 485 27.61 1.81 -38.77
N GLU A 486 28.26 2.42 -39.76
CA GLU A 486 28.12 2.02 -41.17
C GLU A 486 28.52 0.55 -41.39
N GLY A 487 27.66 -0.20 -42.08
CA GLY A 487 27.86 -1.61 -42.34
C GLY A 487 28.79 -1.87 -43.53
N PRO A 488 29.44 -3.05 -43.59
CA PRO A 488 30.51 -3.34 -44.54
C PRO A 488 30.02 -3.57 -45.99
N ALA A 489 28.73 -3.84 -46.21
CA ALA A 489 28.20 -4.17 -47.53
C ALA A 489 27.83 -2.90 -48.32
N PRO A 490 28.48 -2.62 -49.48
CA PRO A 490 28.18 -1.44 -50.28
C PRO A 490 26.70 -1.40 -50.69
N LYS A 491 26.06 -0.24 -50.53
CA LYS A 491 24.62 0.01 -50.85
C LYS A 491 23.60 -0.79 -50.03
N CYS A 492 24.04 -1.63 -49.08
CA CYS A 492 23.18 -2.46 -48.24
C CYS A 492 23.35 -2.15 -46.74
N GLY A 493 24.56 -1.78 -46.30
CA GLY A 493 24.92 -1.64 -44.90
C GLY A 493 25.23 -3.01 -44.31
N PHE A 494 24.32 -3.56 -43.51
CA PHE A 494 24.41 -4.92 -42.98
C PHE A 494 23.45 -5.85 -43.73
N LEU A 495 23.99 -6.86 -44.41
CA LEU A 495 23.21 -7.91 -45.04
C LEU A 495 22.94 -9.04 -44.03
N VAL A 496 21.67 -9.22 -43.66
CA VAL A 496 21.24 -10.25 -42.71
C VAL A 496 20.54 -11.38 -43.47
N GLN A 497 21.00 -12.61 -43.25
CA GLN A 497 20.42 -13.84 -43.80
C GLN A 497 20.29 -14.92 -42.70
N PRO A 498 19.50 -15.99 -42.91
CA PRO A 498 19.24 -16.97 -41.84
C PRO A 498 20.50 -17.71 -41.37
N ASP A 499 21.39 -18.00 -42.32
CA ASP A 499 22.63 -18.75 -42.09
C ASP A 499 23.79 -17.85 -41.67
N GLU A 500 23.61 -16.52 -41.74
CA GLU A 500 24.65 -15.52 -41.43
C GLU A 500 24.10 -14.47 -40.44
N PRO A 501 24.16 -14.73 -39.12
CA PRO A 501 23.86 -13.74 -38.11
C PRO A 501 24.85 -12.57 -38.17
N VAL A 502 24.34 -11.36 -37.99
CA VAL A 502 25.14 -10.13 -38.07
C VAL A 502 25.20 -9.44 -36.73
N VAL A 503 26.38 -8.90 -36.40
CA VAL A 503 26.58 -8.01 -35.25
C VAL A 503 26.74 -6.60 -35.77
N MET A 504 25.81 -5.71 -35.42
CA MET A 504 25.84 -4.30 -35.78
C MET A 504 26.48 -3.50 -34.63
N PRO A 505 27.73 -3.04 -34.73
CA PRO A 505 28.37 -2.25 -33.69
C PRO A 505 27.71 -0.86 -33.54
N LEU A 506 27.72 -0.35 -32.31
CA LEU A 506 27.33 1.00 -31.97
C LEU A 506 28.58 1.89 -31.84
N ASP A 507 28.40 3.20 -32.01
CA ASP A 507 29.45 4.22 -31.82
C ASP A 507 29.92 4.40 -30.36
N GLY A 508 29.35 3.65 -29.42
CA GLY A 508 29.77 3.58 -28.03
C GLY A 508 28.85 2.73 -27.15
N PRO A 509 29.19 2.53 -25.86
CA PRO A 509 28.44 1.67 -24.96
C PRO A 509 27.11 2.28 -24.49
N LEU A 510 26.12 1.42 -24.31
CA LEU A 510 24.84 1.67 -23.65
C LEU A 510 24.83 1.03 -22.26
N LEU A 511 24.39 1.81 -21.26
CA LEU A 511 24.12 1.29 -19.92
C LEU A 511 22.79 0.52 -19.89
N PRO A 512 22.53 -0.32 -18.87
CA PRO A 512 21.26 -1.02 -18.72
C PRO A 512 20.07 -0.05 -18.70
N ALA A 513 19.25 -0.10 -19.75
CA ALA A 513 17.98 0.62 -19.85
C ALA A 513 17.10 -0.02 -20.92
N ASP A 514 15.87 0.45 -21.02
CA ASP A 514 14.98 0.07 -22.11
C ASP A 514 15.21 0.99 -23.31
N TRP A 515 16.09 0.59 -24.22
CA TRP A 515 16.42 1.37 -25.41
C TRP A 515 15.42 1.16 -26.53
N THR A 516 15.31 2.14 -27.42
CA THR A 516 14.58 2.01 -28.69
C THR A 516 15.53 2.33 -29.83
N THR A 517 15.47 1.55 -30.91
CA THR A 517 16.24 1.79 -32.13
C THR A 517 15.31 2.04 -33.32
N GLU A 518 15.71 2.94 -34.21
CA GLU A 518 15.06 3.11 -35.53
C GLU A 518 15.86 2.32 -36.56
N ILE A 519 15.20 1.34 -37.19
CA ILE A 519 15.79 0.42 -38.17
C ILE A 519 15.18 0.72 -39.53
N ASN A 520 15.99 1.27 -40.43
CA ASN A 520 15.65 1.47 -41.82
C ASN A 520 16.22 0.28 -42.62
N TYR A 521 15.33 -0.51 -43.24
CA TYR A 521 15.70 -1.77 -43.87
C TYR A 521 15.07 -1.95 -45.26
N LEU A 522 15.70 -2.80 -46.08
CA LEU A 522 15.18 -3.28 -47.36
C LEU A 522 15.13 -4.81 -47.33
N ALA A 523 13.93 -5.40 -47.46
CA ALA A 523 13.74 -6.86 -47.45
C ALA A 523 13.19 -7.38 -48.79
N ASN A 524 13.50 -8.63 -49.12
CA ASN A 524 13.00 -9.30 -50.33
C ASN A 524 11.61 -9.94 -50.16
N SER A 525 11.24 -10.37 -48.95
CA SER A 525 9.97 -11.03 -48.65
C SER A 525 9.46 -10.68 -47.25
N ASP A 526 8.22 -11.06 -46.94
CA ASP A 526 7.72 -11.02 -45.57
C ASP A 526 8.48 -12.02 -44.68
N GLY A 527 8.67 -11.67 -43.41
CA GLY A 527 9.36 -12.53 -42.46
C GLY A 527 9.56 -11.88 -41.11
N SER A 528 10.57 -12.36 -40.37
CA SER A 528 10.96 -11.72 -39.12
C SER A 528 12.46 -11.82 -38.86
N LEU A 529 12.97 -10.83 -38.14
CA LEU A 529 14.31 -10.82 -37.56
C LEU A 529 14.21 -11.09 -36.06
N THR A 530 15.28 -11.61 -35.48
CA THR A 530 15.55 -11.59 -34.05
C THR A 530 16.65 -10.58 -33.79
N MET A 531 16.40 -9.63 -32.89
CA MET A 531 17.31 -8.55 -32.54
C MET A 531 17.55 -8.52 -31.03
N ALA A 532 18.78 -8.32 -30.58
CA ALA A 532 19.10 -8.16 -29.16
C ALA A 532 20.29 -7.22 -28.97
N LEU A 533 20.32 -6.49 -27.85
CA LEU A 533 21.57 -5.91 -27.36
C LEU A 533 22.46 -7.02 -26.79
N ALA A 534 23.78 -6.79 -26.75
CA ALA A 534 24.74 -7.77 -26.23
C ALA A 534 24.37 -8.34 -24.84
N GLU A 535 23.82 -7.50 -23.97
CA GLU A 535 23.25 -7.88 -22.67
C GLU A 535 21.76 -7.54 -22.63
N GLY A 536 20.94 -8.29 -23.36
CA GLY A 536 19.49 -8.08 -23.40
C GLY A 536 18.73 -9.30 -23.93
N PRO A 537 17.41 -9.36 -23.71
CA PRO A 537 16.58 -10.41 -24.28
C PRO A 537 16.47 -10.27 -25.81
N GLU A 538 16.23 -11.40 -26.46
CA GLU A 538 15.91 -11.45 -27.88
C GLU A 538 14.51 -10.90 -28.17
N VAL A 539 14.43 -10.08 -29.22
CA VAL A 539 13.21 -9.41 -29.65
C VAL A 539 12.91 -9.77 -31.09
N LYS A 540 11.72 -10.33 -31.33
CA LYS A 540 11.25 -10.63 -32.67
C LYS A 540 10.71 -9.38 -33.35
N VAL A 541 11.18 -9.10 -34.56
CA VAL A 541 10.83 -7.91 -35.35
C VAL A 541 10.23 -8.35 -36.69
N PRO A 542 8.95 -8.06 -36.97
CA PRO A 542 8.36 -8.37 -38.26
C PRO A 542 8.96 -7.49 -39.35
N VAL A 543 9.20 -8.08 -40.53
CA VAL A 543 9.67 -7.36 -41.72
C VAL A 543 8.76 -7.65 -42.91
N ARG A 544 8.65 -6.64 -43.77
CA ARG A 544 7.85 -6.62 -45.01
C ARG A 544 8.75 -6.32 -46.21
N PRO A 545 8.42 -6.80 -47.42
CA PRO A 545 9.23 -6.55 -48.62
C PRO A 545 9.33 -5.06 -48.95
N GLY A 546 10.43 -4.68 -49.61
CA GLY A 546 10.71 -3.30 -50.01
C GLY A 546 11.39 -2.47 -48.92
N LEU A 547 11.56 -1.17 -49.20
CA LEU A 547 12.17 -0.21 -48.28
C LEU A 547 11.19 0.19 -47.19
N ASN A 548 11.56 -0.05 -45.94
CA ASN A 548 10.70 0.12 -44.79
C ASN A 548 11.47 0.70 -43.59
N ARG A 549 10.71 1.18 -42.61
CA ARG A 549 11.21 1.63 -41.32
C ARG A 549 10.44 0.97 -40.20
N VAL A 550 11.17 0.45 -39.22
CA VAL A 550 10.60 -0.13 -38.00
C VAL A 550 11.34 0.40 -36.78
N PHE A 551 10.59 0.66 -35.71
CA PHE A 551 11.10 1.06 -34.41
C PHE A 551 11.03 -0.14 -33.48
N VAL A 552 12.14 -0.47 -32.81
CA VAL A 552 12.26 -1.71 -32.03
C VAL A 552 12.69 -1.37 -30.61
N ARG A 553 11.98 -1.91 -29.63
CA ARG A 553 12.34 -1.86 -28.21
C ARG A 553 13.40 -2.93 -27.95
N LEU A 554 14.59 -2.53 -27.53
CA LEU A 554 15.72 -3.40 -27.21
C LEU A 554 16.19 -3.09 -25.78
N PRO A 555 15.58 -3.70 -24.74
CA PRO A 555 16.06 -3.53 -23.38
C PRO A 555 17.42 -4.21 -23.20
N GLY A 556 18.28 -3.63 -22.38
CA GLY A 556 19.59 -4.20 -22.08
C GLY A 556 20.74 -3.18 -22.04
N ALA A 557 21.94 -3.71 -22.18
CA ALA A 557 23.20 -2.95 -22.22
C ALA A 557 24.12 -3.50 -23.32
N GLY A 558 25.20 -2.77 -23.61
CA GLY A 558 26.27 -3.25 -24.49
C GLY A 558 26.68 -2.27 -25.58
N GLN A 559 27.47 -2.76 -26.55
CA GLN A 559 28.07 -1.96 -27.62
C GLN A 559 27.66 -2.41 -29.02
N SER A 560 26.74 -3.36 -29.14
CA SER A 560 26.32 -3.92 -30.42
C SER A 560 24.91 -4.50 -30.35
N ILE A 561 24.27 -4.58 -31.51
CA ILE A 561 23.00 -5.26 -31.69
C ILE A 561 23.26 -6.53 -32.52
N SER A 562 22.93 -7.70 -31.98
CA SER A 562 22.91 -8.94 -32.74
C SER A 562 21.61 -9.03 -33.53
N VAL A 563 21.69 -9.42 -34.79
CA VAL A 563 20.55 -9.57 -35.70
C VAL A 563 20.63 -10.89 -36.44
N GLN A 564 19.53 -11.63 -36.46
CA GLN A 564 19.40 -12.87 -37.22
C GLN A 564 18.08 -12.89 -37.97
N ALA A 565 18.08 -13.39 -39.21
CA ALA A 565 16.85 -13.64 -39.95
C ALA A 565 16.23 -14.99 -39.56
N ASN A 566 14.95 -15.00 -39.20
CA ASN A 566 14.26 -16.22 -38.77
C ASN A 566 13.59 -16.98 -39.91
N THR A 567 13.39 -16.31 -41.05
CA THR A 567 12.59 -16.83 -42.17
C THR A 567 13.50 -17.33 -43.28
N ALA A 568 13.30 -18.58 -43.74
CA ALA A 568 14.10 -19.15 -44.82
C ALA A 568 14.05 -18.27 -46.08
N ALA A 569 15.20 -18.12 -46.75
CA ALA A 569 15.39 -17.26 -47.93
C ALA A 569 15.10 -15.75 -47.73
N LEU A 570 14.92 -15.29 -46.49
CA LEU A 570 14.81 -13.86 -46.18
C LEU A 570 16.20 -13.21 -46.28
N SER A 571 16.31 -12.12 -47.04
CA SER A 571 17.50 -11.27 -47.11
C SER A 571 17.10 -9.85 -46.77
N VAL A 572 17.74 -9.28 -45.74
CA VAL A 572 17.45 -7.93 -45.27
C VAL A 572 18.72 -7.09 -45.24
N CYS A 573 18.70 -5.96 -45.96
CA CYS A 573 19.69 -4.91 -45.83
C CYS A 573 19.27 -3.94 -44.73
N ILE A 574 20.13 -3.71 -43.74
CA ILE A 574 19.91 -2.77 -42.64
C ILE A 574 20.90 -1.61 -42.74
N SER A 575 20.37 -0.39 -42.70
CA SER A 575 21.16 0.84 -42.71
C SER A 575 21.37 1.41 -41.30
N PRO A 576 22.39 2.27 -41.10
CA PRO A 576 22.62 2.99 -39.85
C PRO A 576 21.37 3.70 -39.33
N GLY A 577 21.23 3.73 -38.01
CA GLY A 577 20.09 4.37 -37.34
C GLY A 577 20.40 4.72 -35.89
N PRO A 578 19.59 5.61 -35.30
CA PRO A 578 19.74 6.00 -33.90
C PRO A 578 19.27 4.91 -32.94
N VAL A 579 19.94 4.84 -31.79
CA VAL A 579 19.53 4.10 -30.60
C VAL A 579 19.43 5.08 -29.43
N GLY A 580 18.27 5.13 -28.77
CA GLY A 580 18.05 6.05 -27.65
C GLY A 580 16.67 5.95 -27.03
N PHE A 581 16.29 6.99 -26.28
CA PHE A 581 14.96 7.13 -25.67
C PHE A 581 13.97 7.74 -26.66
N LEU A 582 12.68 7.57 -26.37
CA LEU A 582 11.61 8.26 -27.07
C LEU A 582 11.56 9.73 -26.67
N ALA A 583 11.38 10.62 -27.64
CA ALA A 583 11.09 12.03 -27.44
C ALA A 583 9.93 12.46 -28.34
N PRO A 584 9.11 13.45 -27.92
CA PRO A 584 8.09 14.02 -28.78
C PRO A 584 8.74 14.63 -30.03
N ARG A 585 8.04 14.56 -31.16
CA ARG A 585 8.55 15.08 -32.43
C ARG A 585 8.72 16.59 -32.43
#